data_AF-A0A6I3X0I8-F1
#
_entry.id   AF-A0A6I3X0I8-F1
#
_cell.length_a   1.000
_cell.length_b   1.000
_cell.length_c   1.000
_cell.angle_alpha   90.00
_cell.angle_beta   90.00
_cell.angle_gamma   90.00
#
_symmetry.space_group_name_H-M   'P 1'
#
loop_
_entity.id
_entity.type
_entity.pdbx_description
1 polymer ?
#
loop_
_entity_poly.entity_id
_entity_poly.type
_entity_poly.pdbx_seq_one_letter_code
_entity_poly.pdbx_strand_id
1 'polypeptide(L)'
;MSAGDQLMPEGSQSGFLIILAAQTAPAEAIASAVDVLPPNWPVVTRELAWGTALLAGPAFNIDGDHVVLGTAVADPWGIPGSTVERAEMMTRCKRYGAQAVNLAAGPFAVADLHTGSITRAPNGVVPLYVAVGKRHVVGTHREIVLRLADSAATRLVPAGVEIHIDGTERNVADLTVQESIRYVDIVDLGREIEMHLARCTVPLVPFNDSALPAPHGFRLLRHDNALVASAIAEQMPETLGSVAAIEATRRAMSALWWQAGRAGMQLFVPALERPAMDTLFLALGCIRSRRR
;
A
#
# COMPACT_ATOMS: atom_id res chain seq x y z
N MET A 1 17.65 21.95 21.12
CA MET A 1 17.72 22.15 19.66
C MET A 1 18.06 20.80 19.05
N SER A 2 17.06 20.02 18.65
CA SER A 2 17.27 18.71 18.04
C SER A 2 17.63 18.88 16.57
N ALA A 3 18.63 18.14 16.12
CA ALA A 3 19.02 18.06 14.72
C ALA A 3 17.79 17.67 13.89
N GLY A 4 17.41 18.53 12.94
CA GLY A 4 16.35 18.24 12.00
C GLY A 4 16.76 17.05 11.14
N ASP A 5 15.90 16.04 11.11
CA ASP A 5 15.95 14.95 10.15
C ASP A 5 16.07 15.55 8.74
N GLN A 6 17.22 15.34 8.11
CA GLN A 6 17.46 15.77 6.75
C GLN A 6 16.51 15.00 5.81
N LEU A 7 15.47 15.71 5.35
CA LEU A 7 14.59 15.27 4.28
C LEU A 7 15.42 15.06 3.01
N MET A 8 15.51 13.80 2.59
CA MET A 8 15.98 13.41 1.26
C MET A 8 15.10 14.09 0.18
N PRO A 9 15.67 14.40 -1.00
CA PRO A 9 14.91 15.02 -2.10
C PRO A 9 13.68 14.18 -2.45
N GLU A 10 12.62 14.84 -2.92
CA GLU A 10 11.33 14.26 -3.28
C GLU A 10 11.46 13.16 -4.35
N GLY A 11 11.79 11.94 -3.91
CA GLY A 11 11.80 10.73 -4.72
C GLY A 11 10.41 10.09 -4.72
N SER A 12 9.62 10.42 -5.74
CA SER A 12 8.37 9.77 -6.12
C SER A 12 8.65 8.38 -6.70
N GLN A 13 8.90 7.40 -5.85
CA GLN A 13 9.17 6.00 -6.26
C GLN A 13 8.29 5.05 -5.44
N SER A 14 7.85 3.95 -6.04
CA SER A 14 7.20 2.84 -5.32
C SER A 14 8.20 1.95 -4.62
N GLY A 15 7.70 0.99 -3.85
CA GLY A 15 8.50 0.14 -3.01
C GLY A 15 8.94 0.85 -1.74
N PHE A 16 8.71 0.19 -0.61
CA PHE A 16 9.34 0.53 0.65
C PHE A 16 9.33 -0.72 1.54
N LEU A 17 10.29 -0.77 2.44
CA LEU A 17 10.35 -1.75 3.51
C LEU A 17 9.89 -1.07 4.80
N ILE A 18 8.88 -1.64 5.44
CA ILE A 18 8.65 -1.46 6.87
C ILE A 18 8.55 -2.84 7.50
N ILE A 19 9.37 -3.08 8.52
CA ILE A 19 9.35 -4.28 9.34
C ILE A 19 9.27 -3.85 10.80
N LEU A 20 8.32 -4.41 11.54
CA LEU A 20 8.29 -4.42 12.99
C LEU A 20 8.62 -5.85 13.43
N ALA A 21 9.67 -6.02 14.22
CA ALA A 21 10.13 -7.32 14.69
C ALA A 21 10.28 -7.32 16.22
N ALA A 22 9.43 -8.10 16.90
CA ALA A 22 9.48 -8.23 18.36
C ALA A 22 10.82 -8.83 18.79
N GLN A 23 11.36 -8.35 19.92
CA GLN A 23 12.54 -8.95 20.58
C GLN A 23 13.74 -9.15 19.62
N THR A 24 13.88 -8.28 18.63
CA THR A 24 14.96 -8.31 17.64
C THR A 24 15.89 -7.14 17.87
N ALA A 25 17.20 -7.36 17.84
CA ALA A 25 18.18 -6.29 17.89
C ALA A 25 18.32 -5.58 16.53
N PRO A 26 18.62 -4.28 16.48
CA PRO A 26 18.74 -3.53 15.22
C PRO A 26 19.71 -4.15 14.21
N ALA A 27 20.87 -4.62 14.66
CA ALA A 27 21.88 -5.24 13.79
C ALA A 27 21.36 -6.50 13.07
N GLU A 28 20.56 -7.30 13.75
CA GLU A 28 19.96 -8.52 13.18
C GLU A 28 18.89 -8.18 12.13
N ALA A 29 18.08 -7.15 12.39
CA ALA A 29 17.10 -6.65 11.43
C ALA A 29 17.77 -6.16 10.13
N ILE A 30 18.84 -5.37 10.23
CA ILE A 30 19.61 -4.88 9.08
C ILE A 30 20.23 -6.03 8.30
N ALA A 31 20.90 -6.96 9.00
CA ALA A 31 21.54 -8.12 8.36
C ALA A 31 20.53 -8.98 7.59
N SER A 32 19.28 -9.02 8.03
CA SER A 32 18.22 -9.76 7.34
C SER A 32 17.71 -9.08 6.07
N ALA A 33 17.98 -7.78 5.88
CA ALA A 33 17.45 -7.00 4.76
C ALA A 33 18.51 -6.59 3.72
N VAL A 34 19.80 -6.56 4.08
CA VAL A 34 20.88 -5.98 3.25
C VAL A 34 20.95 -6.55 1.83
N ASP A 35 20.72 -7.85 1.65
CA ASP A 35 20.82 -8.52 0.34
C ASP A 35 19.58 -8.32 -0.55
N VAL A 36 18.50 -7.78 0.01
CA VAL A 36 17.19 -7.65 -0.65
C VAL A 36 16.90 -6.21 -1.03
N LEU A 37 17.44 -5.27 -0.26
CA LEU A 37 17.20 -3.84 -0.45
C LEU A 37 17.94 -3.31 -1.68
N PRO A 38 17.30 -2.47 -2.50
CA PRO A 38 18.00 -1.72 -3.54
C PRO A 38 19.16 -0.90 -2.94
N PRO A 39 20.32 -0.84 -3.62
CA PRO A 39 21.55 -0.29 -3.04
C PRO A 39 21.47 1.20 -2.67
N ASN A 40 20.54 1.95 -3.26
CA ASN A 40 20.36 3.38 -3.02
C ASN A 40 19.20 3.71 -2.08
N TRP A 41 18.54 2.70 -1.49
CA TRP A 41 17.47 2.95 -0.53
C TRP A 41 18.08 3.37 0.82
N PRO A 42 17.69 4.52 1.38
CA PRO A 42 18.06 4.85 2.74
C PRO A 42 17.44 3.83 3.68
N VAL A 43 18.19 3.45 4.71
CA VAL A 43 17.80 2.46 5.71
C VAL A 43 17.88 3.12 7.09
N VAL A 44 16.80 3.02 7.85
CA VAL A 44 16.70 3.50 9.22
C VAL A 44 16.23 2.36 10.10
N THR A 45 16.93 2.16 11.21
CA THR A 45 16.47 1.25 12.28
C THR A 45 16.26 2.01 13.57
N ARG A 46 15.23 1.61 14.30
CA ARG A 46 14.93 2.14 15.62
C ARG A 46 14.67 1.01 16.59
N GLU A 47 15.43 1.01 17.68
CA GLU A 47 15.18 0.16 18.84
C GLU A 47 14.03 0.73 19.67
N LEU A 48 13.11 -0.13 20.08
CA LEU A 48 11.86 0.19 20.76
C LEU A 48 11.68 -0.77 21.93
N ALA A 49 10.83 -0.41 22.90
CA ALA A 49 10.63 -1.20 24.11
C ALA A 49 10.16 -2.66 23.82
N TRP A 50 9.48 -2.88 22.70
CA TRP A 50 8.99 -4.19 22.28
C TRP A 50 9.91 -4.91 21.27
N GLY A 51 10.90 -4.23 20.67
CA GLY A 51 11.73 -4.81 19.61
C GLY A 51 12.36 -3.77 18.68
N THR A 52 12.38 -4.03 17.37
CA THR A 52 12.98 -3.16 16.36
C THR A 52 12.00 -2.81 15.26
N ALA A 53 12.02 -1.54 14.85
CA ALA A 53 11.48 -1.10 13.57
C ALA A 53 12.61 -0.91 12.56
N LEU A 54 12.47 -1.53 11.37
CA LEU A 54 13.35 -1.34 10.23
C LEU A 54 12.54 -0.70 9.10
N LEU A 55 13.00 0.45 8.65
CA LEU A 55 12.40 1.26 7.60
C LEU A 55 13.42 1.39 6.48
N ALA A 56 13.02 1.15 5.24
CA ALA A 56 13.86 1.46 4.09
C ALA A 56 12.99 1.89 2.91
N GLY A 57 13.55 2.72 2.04
CA GLY A 57 12.87 3.12 0.83
C GLY A 57 13.04 4.58 0.48
N PRO A 58 12.62 4.96 -0.73
CA PRO A 58 12.88 6.28 -1.30
C PRO A 58 12.08 7.41 -0.61
N ALA A 59 11.03 7.07 0.12
CA ALA A 59 10.08 8.02 0.67
C ALA A 59 9.45 7.51 1.97
N PHE A 60 9.91 8.02 3.11
CA PHE A 60 9.20 7.91 4.38
C PHE A 60 9.36 9.18 5.21
N ASN A 61 8.40 9.45 6.09
CA ASN A 61 8.46 10.53 7.07
C ASN A 61 8.20 9.94 8.46
N ILE A 62 8.97 10.38 9.45
CA ILE A 62 8.90 9.94 10.84
C ILE A 62 8.67 11.17 11.70
N ASP A 63 7.67 11.12 12.58
CA ASP A 63 7.39 12.19 13.53
C ASP A 63 7.02 11.57 14.88
N GLY A 64 7.99 11.58 15.80
CA GLY A 64 7.90 10.83 17.05
C GLY A 64 7.75 9.34 16.75
N ASP A 65 6.64 8.75 17.16
CA ASP A 65 6.35 7.33 16.95
C ASP A 65 5.50 7.05 15.69
N HIS A 66 5.11 8.07 14.93
CA HIS A 66 4.29 7.89 13.74
C HIS A 66 5.17 7.83 12.48
N VAL A 67 4.86 6.90 11.58
CA VAL A 67 5.57 6.72 10.31
C VAL A 67 4.57 6.66 9.16
N VAL A 68 4.86 7.39 8.09
CA VAL A 68 4.16 7.31 6.80
C VAL A 68 5.17 6.92 5.74
N LEU A 69 4.92 5.83 5.00
CA LEU A 69 5.76 5.37 3.91
C LEU A 69 4.98 5.30 2.59
N GLY A 70 5.66 5.60 1.48
CA GLY A 70 5.09 5.49 0.14
C GLY A 70 4.50 6.80 -0.38
N THR A 71 3.56 6.69 -1.31
CA THR A 71 2.95 7.83 -2.00
C THR A 71 1.43 7.83 -1.79
N ALA A 72 0.96 8.76 -0.97
CA ALA A 72 -0.45 9.08 -0.85
C ALA A 72 -0.80 10.17 -1.89
N VAL A 73 -1.95 10.05 -2.53
CA VAL A 73 -2.49 11.06 -3.47
C VAL A 73 -3.88 11.51 -3.05
N ALA A 74 -4.18 12.78 -3.33
CA ALA A 74 -5.42 13.43 -2.96
C ALA A 74 -6.56 13.07 -3.93
N ASP A 75 -6.21 12.71 -5.17
CA ASP A 75 -7.18 12.17 -6.12
C ASP A 75 -7.76 10.85 -5.59
N PRO A 76 -9.09 10.74 -5.43
CA PRO A 76 -9.70 9.55 -4.86
C PRO A 76 -9.57 8.32 -5.78
N TRP A 77 -9.50 8.52 -7.10
CA TRP A 77 -9.25 7.43 -8.05
C TRP A 77 -7.79 6.96 -8.05
N GLY A 78 -6.94 7.54 -7.19
CA GLY A 78 -5.52 7.25 -7.10
C GLY A 78 -4.77 7.55 -8.39
N ILE A 79 -5.22 8.54 -9.15
CA ILE A 79 -4.54 8.97 -10.37
C ILE A 79 -3.32 9.83 -9.99
N PRO A 80 -2.15 9.63 -10.64
CA PRO A 80 -0.98 10.46 -10.39
C PRO A 80 -1.25 11.93 -10.76
N GLY A 81 -0.77 12.86 -9.92
CA GLY A 81 -0.83 14.30 -10.23
C GLY A 81 -0.97 15.21 -9.01
N SER A 82 -1.57 14.73 -7.92
CA SER A 82 -1.76 15.49 -6.67
C SER A 82 -1.33 14.67 -5.45
N THR A 83 -0.03 14.62 -5.16
CA THR A 83 0.47 13.93 -3.96
C THR A 83 0.01 14.67 -2.71
N VAL A 84 -0.51 13.93 -1.72
CA VAL A 84 -0.72 14.48 -0.38
C VAL A 84 0.66 14.66 0.24
N GLU A 85 0.94 15.85 0.75
CA GLU A 85 2.22 16.12 1.40
C GLU A 85 2.40 15.17 2.60
N ARG A 86 3.61 14.64 2.80
CA ARG A 86 3.86 13.70 3.90
C ARG A 86 3.57 14.31 5.26
N ALA A 87 3.81 15.61 5.44
CA ALA A 87 3.49 16.34 6.67
C ALA A 87 1.97 16.44 6.91
N GLU A 88 1.20 16.63 5.84
CA GLU A 88 -0.26 16.60 5.90
C GLU A 88 -0.76 15.20 6.27
N MET A 89 -0.22 14.15 5.62
CA MET A 89 -0.57 12.77 5.94
C MET A 89 -0.23 12.42 7.39
N MET A 90 0.94 12.85 7.87
CA MET A 90 1.35 12.70 9.27
C MET A 90 0.38 13.39 10.23
N THR A 91 -0.07 14.60 9.89
CA THR A 91 -1.07 15.34 10.68
C THR A 91 -2.40 14.58 10.74
N ARG A 92 -2.83 13.98 9.62
CA ARG A 92 -4.02 13.13 9.57
C ARG A 92 -3.84 11.88 10.45
N CYS A 93 -2.69 11.22 10.41
CA CYS A 93 -2.37 10.07 11.26
C CYS A 93 -2.42 10.43 12.74
N LYS A 94 -1.83 11.56 13.15
CA LYS A 94 -1.89 12.03 14.55
C LYS A 94 -3.33 12.32 15.02
N ARG A 95 -4.19 12.80 14.11
CA ARG A 95 -5.57 13.18 14.43
C ARG A 95 -6.54 11.99 14.43
N TYR A 96 -6.38 11.06 13.48
CA TYR A 96 -7.35 9.99 13.20
C TYR A 96 -6.79 8.58 13.44
N GLY A 97 -5.53 8.47 13.85
CA GLY A 97 -4.83 7.20 14.01
C GLY A 97 -4.79 6.39 12.72
N ALA A 98 -4.96 5.07 12.85
CA ALA A 98 -5.02 4.14 11.73
C ALA A 98 -6.12 4.48 10.70
N GLN A 99 -7.18 5.21 11.07
CA GLN A 99 -8.25 5.57 10.14
C GLN A 99 -7.80 6.57 9.06
N ALA A 100 -6.67 7.25 9.25
CA ALA A 100 -6.12 8.18 8.27
C ALA A 100 -5.87 7.53 6.89
N VAL A 101 -5.64 6.20 6.85
CA VAL A 101 -5.46 5.47 5.58
C VAL A 101 -6.68 5.48 4.66
N ASN A 102 -7.86 5.85 5.17
CA ASN A 102 -9.08 5.97 4.38
C ASN A 102 -9.23 7.35 3.70
N LEU A 103 -8.35 8.31 4.01
CA LEU A 103 -8.47 9.70 3.57
C LEU A 103 -7.60 10.04 2.35
N ALA A 104 -6.85 9.08 1.82
CA ALA A 104 -6.00 9.23 0.66
C ALA A 104 -5.96 7.94 -0.16
N ALA A 105 -5.65 8.06 -1.43
CA ALA A 105 -5.44 6.93 -2.33
C ALA A 105 -3.94 6.67 -2.56
N GLY A 106 -3.61 5.58 -3.25
CA GLY A 106 -2.25 5.26 -3.68
C GLY A 106 -1.52 4.24 -2.79
N PRO A 107 -0.30 3.83 -3.19
CA PRO A 107 0.46 2.80 -2.48
C PRO A 107 1.23 3.39 -1.29
N PHE A 108 0.56 3.48 -0.14
CA PHE A 108 1.19 3.91 1.11
C PHE A 108 0.82 3.00 2.29
N ALA A 109 1.60 3.11 3.36
CA ALA A 109 1.31 2.48 4.65
C ALA A 109 1.56 3.48 5.77
N VAL A 110 0.85 3.28 6.88
CA VAL A 110 1.01 4.05 8.11
C VAL A 110 1.38 3.07 9.22
N ALA A 111 2.32 3.46 10.08
CA ALA A 111 2.69 2.70 11.25
C ALA A 111 2.76 3.58 12.49
N ASP A 112 2.42 2.98 13.63
CA ASP A 112 2.61 3.53 14.95
C ASP A 112 3.64 2.67 15.70
N LEU A 113 4.84 3.22 15.88
CA LEU A 113 5.96 2.56 16.53
C LEU A 113 5.76 2.44 18.05
N HIS A 114 4.90 3.27 18.65
CA HIS A 114 4.60 3.20 20.08
C HIS A 114 3.86 1.91 20.39
N THR A 115 2.80 1.65 19.63
CA THR A 115 1.95 0.46 19.77
C THR A 115 2.42 -0.73 18.94
N GLY A 116 3.45 -0.53 18.10
CA GLY A 116 3.99 -1.55 17.22
C GLY A 116 2.97 -2.02 16.18
N SER A 117 2.23 -1.09 15.56
CA SER A 117 1.21 -1.41 14.57
C SER A 117 1.58 -0.93 13.16
N ILE A 118 1.10 -1.66 12.14
CA ILE A 118 1.10 -1.22 10.75
C ILE A 118 -0.32 -1.37 10.21
N THR A 119 -0.79 -0.35 9.51
CA THR A 119 -2.08 -0.38 8.80
C THR A 119 -1.88 -0.62 7.31
N ARG A 120 -2.49 -1.69 6.78
CA ARG A 120 -2.54 -1.95 5.34
C ARG A 120 -3.67 -1.14 4.71
N ALA A 121 -3.35 -0.33 3.71
CA ALA A 121 -4.34 0.49 3.01
C ALA A 121 -5.48 -0.37 2.39
N PRO A 122 -6.71 0.17 2.25
CA PRO A 122 -7.85 -0.55 1.68
C PRO A 122 -7.65 -1.02 0.24
N ASN A 123 -6.82 -0.34 -0.56
CA ASN A 123 -6.51 -0.79 -1.92
C ASN A 123 -5.73 -2.12 -1.93
N GLY A 124 -5.00 -2.43 -0.86
CA GLY A 124 -4.20 -3.63 -0.72
C GLY A 124 -3.01 -3.72 -1.68
N VAL A 125 -2.63 -2.62 -2.36
CA VAL A 125 -1.51 -2.62 -3.32
C VAL A 125 -0.19 -2.90 -2.59
N VAL A 126 0.03 -2.22 -1.47
CA VAL A 126 1.17 -2.52 -0.59
C VAL A 126 0.85 -3.81 0.17
N PRO A 127 1.65 -4.88 0.01
CA PRO A 127 1.45 -6.10 0.76
C PRO A 127 1.90 -5.90 2.21
N LEU A 128 1.24 -6.58 3.14
CA LEU A 128 1.64 -6.62 4.53
C LEU A 128 1.55 -8.06 5.01
N TYR A 129 2.67 -8.60 5.47
CA TYR A 129 2.80 -9.97 5.92
C TYR A 129 3.00 -10.01 7.42
N VAL A 130 2.46 -11.05 8.05
CA VAL A 130 2.75 -11.40 9.44
C VAL A 130 3.25 -12.84 9.50
N ALA A 131 4.27 -13.07 10.32
CA ALA A 131 4.75 -14.40 10.65
C ALA A 131 4.96 -14.51 12.16
N VAL A 132 4.66 -15.70 12.67
CA VAL A 132 4.88 -16.09 14.05
C VAL A 132 5.77 -17.33 14.02
N GLY A 133 6.91 -17.23 14.69
CA GLY A 133 7.84 -18.33 14.91
C GLY A 133 8.45 -18.19 16.29
N LYS A 134 9.77 -17.99 16.39
CA LYS A 134 10.42 -17.62 17.66
C LYS A 134 9.97 -16.25 18.18
N ARG A 135 9.52 -15.39 17.26
CA ARG A 135 9.03 -14.04 17.54
C ARG A 135 7.98 -13.65 16.51
N HIS A 136 7.25 -12.60 16.83
CA HIS A 136 6.28 -12.01 15.92
C HIS A 136 6.97 -10.97 15.05
N VAL A 137 6.71 -11.04 13.75
CA VAL A 137 7.23 -10.08 12.78
C VAL A 137 6.13 -9.70 11.82
N VAL A 138 6.00 -8.40 11.59
CA VAL A 138 5.06 -7.81 10.64
C VAL A 138 5.83 -6.94 9.67
N GLY A 139 5.53 -7.01 8.37
CA GLY A 139 6.13 -6.07 7.43
C GLY A 139 5.84 -6.32 5.96
N THR A 140 6.36 -5.45 5.10
CA THR A 140 5.98 -5.39 3.67
C THR A 140 6.73 -6.37 2.78
N HIS A 141 7.77 -7.05 3.29
CA HIS A 141 8.56 -8.00 2.51
C HIS A 141 8.54 -9.41 3.10
N ARG A 142 7.89 -10.34 2.37
CA ARG A 142 7.62 -11.71 2.85
C ARG A 142 8.85 -12.45 3.33
N GLU A 143 9.94 -12.43 2.56
CA GLU A 143 11.14 -13.21 2.88
C GLU A 143 11.87 -12.72 4.14
N ILE A 144 11.88 -11.39 4.34
CA ILE A 144 12.49 -10.77 5.53
C ILE A 144 11.64 -11.10 6.75
N VAL A 145 10.30 -11.03 6.61
CA VAL A 145 9.36 -11.41 7.67
C VAL A 145 9.54 -12.88 8.08
N LEU A 146 9.68 -13.81 7.13
CA LEU A 146 9.96 -15.23 7.43
C LEU A 146 11.29 -15.42 8.16
N ARG A 147 12.35 -14.81 7.62
CA ARG A 147 13.72 -14.93 8.14
C ARG A 147 13.80 -14.43 9.58
N LEU A 148 13.26 -13.24 9.83
CA LEU A 148 13.26 -12.65 11.17
C LEU A 148 12.36 -13.43 12.11
N ALA A 149 11.16 -13.85 11.70
CA ALA A 149 10.27 -14.61 12.58
C ALA A 149 10.82 -16.00 12.93
N ASP A 150 11.79 -16.52 12.15
CA ASP A 150 12.20 -17.92 12.14
C ASP A 150 10.99 -18.83 11.95
N SER A 151 10.24 -18.57 10.87
CA SER A 151 8.98 -19.26 10.57
C SER A 151 8.99 -19.81 9.14
N ALA A 152 8.30 -20.93 8.94
CA ALA A 152 8.12 -21.55 7.63
C ALA A 152 6.97 -20.93 6.81
N ALA A 153 6.11 -20.13 7.45
CA ALA A 153 4.90 -19.60 6.83
C ALA A 153 4.65 -18.13 7.21
N THR A 154 4.07 -17.41 6.25
CA THR A 154 3.53 -16.06 6.45
C THR A 154 2.04 -16.08 6.16
N ARG A 155 1.31 -15.18 6.80
CA ARG A 155 -0.04 -14.79 6.37
C ARG A 155 -0.01 -13.39 5.78
N LEU A 156 -0.75 -13.18 4.69
CA LEU A 156 -1.04 -11.84 4.18
C LEU A 156 -2.13 -11.22 5.06
N VAL A 157 -1.86 -10.04 5.61
CA VAL A 157 -2.82 -9.25 6.40
C VAL A 157 -3.89 -8.71 5.45
N PRO A 158 -5.19 -8.84 5.74
CA PRO A 158 -6.24 -8.33 4.84
C PRO A 158 -6.11 -6.82 4.57
N ALA A 159 -6.58 -6.36 3.40
CA ALA A 159 -6.60 -4.93 3.10
C ALA A 159 -7.54 -4.19 4.06
N GLY A 160 -7.18 -2.98 4.50
CA GLY A 160 -7.98 -2.22 5.46
C GLY A 160 -7.90 -2.73 6.90
N VAL A 161 -6.87 -3.51 7.24
CA VAL A 161 -6.63 -4.02 8.59
C VAL A 161 -5.36 -3.38 9.16
N GLU A 162 -5.46 -2.95 10.40
CA GLU A 162 -4.34 -2.65 11.29
C GLU A 162 -3.92 -3.94 12.00
N ILE A 163 -2.62 -4.25 11.93
CA ILE A 163 -2.02 -5.41 12.59
C ILE A 163 -0.98 -4.91 13.58
N HIS A 164 -1.03 -5.43 14.79
CA HIS A 164 -0.08 -5.16 15.85
C HIS A 164 1.00 -6.24 15.90
N ILE A 165 2.16 -5.87 16.45
CA ILE A 165 3.31 -6.77 16.62
C ILE A 165 3.00 -7.94 17.58
N ASP A 166 2.01 -7.81 18.44
CA ASP A 166 1.50 -8.91 19.28
C ASP A 166 0.56 -9.88 18.52
N GLY A 167 0.22 -9.58 17.27
CA GLY A 167 -0.70 -10.35 16.43
C GLY A 167 -2.15 -9.88 16.47
N THR A 168 -2.49 -8.87 17.28
CA THR A 168 -3.84 -8.31 17.35
C THR A 168 -4.21 -7.62 16.03
N GLU A 169 -5.42 -7.87 15.55
CA GLU A 169 -5.94 -7.24 14.32
C GLU A 169 -7.14 -6.35 14.62
N ARG A 170 -7.19 -5.21 13.92
CA ARG A 170 -8.31 -4.28 13.94
C ARG A 170 -8.72 -3.92 12.52
N ASN A 171 -9.99 -4.14 12.19
CA ASN A 171 -10.54 -3.66 10.92
C ASN A 171 -10.72 -2.13 10.99
N VAL A 172 -10.03 -1.42 10.09
CA VAL A 172 -10.07 0.05 10.00
C VAL A 172 -10.80 0.54 8.75
N ALA A 173 -11.19 -0.36 7.85
CA ALA A 173 -11.97 -0.08 6.66
C ALA A 173 -13.50 -0.14 6.88
N ASP A 174 -13.96 -0.54 8.08
CA ASP A 174 -15.39 -0.68 8.44
C ASP A 174 -16.17 0.66 8.53
N LEU A 175 -15.57 1.79 8.12
CA LEU A 175 -16.27 3.08 8.00
C LEU A 175 -16.66 3.32 6.54
N THR A 176 -17.82 2.81 6.17
CA THR A 176 -18.54 3.20 4.96
C THR A 176 -19.00 4.65 5.10
N VAL A 177 -18.20 5.61 4.67
CA VAL A 177 -18.75 6.85 4.12
C VAL A 177 -19.41 6.46 2.79
N GLN A 178 -20.68 6.08 2.87
CA GLN A 178 -21.52 5.76 1.72
C GLN A 178 -21.97 7.08 1.10
N GLU A 179 -21.03 7.89 0.60
CA GLU A 179 -21.34 9.13 -0.10
C GLU A 179 -21.92 8.79 -1.46
N SER A 180 -23.23 8.52 -1.52
CA SER A 180 -24.05 8.55 -2.75
C SER A 180 -23.41 7.93 -4.00
N ILE A 181 -22.62 6.87 -3.83
CA ILE A 181 -22.00 6.15 -4.93
C ILE A 181 -23.13 5.47 -5.69
N ARG A 182 -23.31 5.82 -6.96
CA ARG A 182 -24.32 5.18 -7.79
C ARG A 182 -23.97 3.71 -7.94
N TYR A 183 -24.98 2.85 -8.00
CA TYR A 183 -24.79 1.50 -8.49
C TYR A 183 -24.39 1.61 -9.96
N VAL A 184 -23.12 1.35 -10.24
CA VAL A 184 -22.57 1.25 -11.59
C VAL A 184 -22.27 -0.23 -11.83
N ASP A 185 -22.60 -0.75 -13.01
CA ASP A 185 -22.17 -2.10 -13.36
C ASP A 185 -20.65 -2.16 -13.58
N ILE A 186 -20.06 -3.36 -13.55
CA ILE A 186 -18.60 -3.52 -13.58
C ILE A 186 -17.99 -3.00 -14.90
N VAL A 187 -18.71 -3.05 -16.01
CA VAL A 187 -18.21 -2.59 -17.32
C VAL A 187 -18.23 -1.06 -17.38
N ASP A 188 -19.31 -0.44 -16.92
CA ASP A 188 -19.45 1.01 -16.83
C ASP A 188 -18.46 1.61 -15.82
N LEU A 189 -18.14 0.90 -14.74
CA LEU A 189 -17.05 1.30 -13.83
C LEU A 189 -15.69 1.33 -14.56
N GLY A 190 -15.44 0.37 -15.45
CA GLY A 190 -14.25 0.38 -16.30
C GLY A 190 -14.17 1.61 -17.18
N ARG A 191 -15.27 1.95 -17.85
CA ARG A 191 -15.36 3.17 -18.67
C ARG A 191 -15.18 4.44 -17.83
N GLU A 192 -15.71 4.46 -16.62
CA GLU A 192 -15.52 5.59 -15.69
C GLU A 192 -14.05 5.79 -15.34
N ILE A 193 -13.33 4.71 -15.01
CA ILE A 193 -11.87 4.75 -14.78
C ILE A 193 -11.15 5.29 -16.02
N GLU A 194 -11.50 4.81 -17.22
CA GLU A 194 -10.89 5.30 -18.47
C GLU A 194 -11.16 6.80 -18.71
N MET A 195 -12.37 7.28 -18.43
CA MET A 195 -12.71 8.70 -18.52
C MET A 195 -11.90 9.55 -17.54
N HIS A 196 -11.69 9.07 -16.32
CA HIS A 196 -10.86 9.77 -15.33
C HIS A 196 -9.40 9.82 -15.77
N LEU A 197 -8.86 8.71 -16.29
CA LEU A 197 -7.51 8.66 -16.85
C LEU A 197 -7.33 9.61 -18.04
N ALA A 198 -8.32 9.72 -18.92
CA ALA A 198 -8.29 10.63 -20.07
C ALA A 198 -8.25 12.13 -19.68
N ARG A 199 -8.56 12.47 -18.41
CA ARG A 199 -8.53 13.84 -17.88
C ARG A 199 -7.21 14.22 -17.22
N CYS A 200 -6.22 13.32 -17.19
CA CYS A 200 -4.89 13.65 -16.69
C CYS A 200 -4.30 14.82 -17.49
N THR A 201 -3.68 15.76 -16.79
CA THR A 201 -3.07 16.94 -17.42
C THR A 201 -1.86 16.57 -18.27
N VAL A 202 -1.11 15.52 -17.87
CA VAL A 202 -0.08 14.92 -18.71
C VAL A 202 -0.64 13.67 -19.38
N PRO A 203 -0.42 13.47 -20.70
CA PRO A 203 -0.91 12.31 -21.41
C PRO A 203 -0.36 11.00 -20.85
N LEU A 204 -1.26 10.04 -20.64
CA LEU A 204 -0.91 8.66 -20.36
C LEU A 204 -0.49 7.96 -21.65
N VAL A 205 0.73 7.43 -21.70
CA VAL A 205 1.25 6.69 -22.86
C VAL A 205 1.30 5.19 -22.57
N PRO A 206 1.05 4.30 -23.56
CA PRO A 206 1.21 2.86 -23.36
C PRO A 206 2.63 2.52 -22.88
N PHE A 207 2.72 1.67 -21.86
CA PHE A 207 3.99 1.21 -21.31
C PHE A 207 4.18 -0.27 -21.64
N ASN A 208 5.20 -0.57 -22.44
CA ASN A 208 5.56 -1.91 -22.85
C ASN A 208 7.00 -2.19 -22.41
N ASP A 209 7.16 -2.84 -21.26
CA ASP A 209 8.44 -3.35 -20.78
C ASP A 209 8.28 -4.83 -20.42
N SER A 210 9.11 -5.68 -21.03
CA SER A 210 9.12 -7.12 -20.75
C SER A 210 9.47 -7.46 -19.29
N ALA A 211 10.18 -6.57 -18.59
CA ALA A 211 10.56 -6.76 -17.19
C ALA A 211 9.41 -6.44 -16.21
N LEU A 212 8.42 -5.66 -16.64
CA LEU A 212 7.25 -5.26 -15.86
C LEU A 212 5.97 -5.61 -16.65
N PRO A 213 5.64 -6.91 -16.78
CA PRO A 213 4.49 -7.33 -17.56
C PRO A 213 3.19 -6.86 -16.90
N ALA A 214 2.23 -6.46 -17.74
CA ALA A 214 0.90 -6.12 -17.29
C ALA A 214 0.19 -7.36 -16.69
N PRO A 215 -0.40 -7.25 -15.48
CA PRO A 215 -1.28 -8.30 -14.97
C PRO A 215 -2.46 -8.54 -15.91
N HIS A 216 -2.96 -9.77 -15.95
CA HIS A 216 -4.15 -10.11 -16.74
C HIS A 216 -5.33 -9.18 -16.40
N GLY A 217 -6.03 -8.67 -17.41
CA GLY A 217 -7.10 -7.68 -17.22
C GLY A 217 -6.66 -6.24 -17.13
N PHE A 218 -5.35 -5.97 -17.16
CA PHE A 218 -4.81 -4.63 -17.02
C PHE A 218 -3.91 -4.28 -18.21
N ARG A 219 -3.90 -3.00 -18.55
CA ARG A 219 -2.88 -2.39 -19.39
C ARG A 219 -2.03 -1.46 -18.54
N LEU A 220 -0.74 -1.41 -18.84
CA LEU A 220 0.17 -0.49 -18.17
C LEU A 220 0.28 0.79 -18.99
N LEU A 221 0.08 1.91 -18.31
CA LEU A 221 0.23 3.24 -18.86
C LEU A 221 1.31 3.98 -18.06
N ARG A 222 2.02 4.90 -18.70
CA ARG A 222 3.04 5.73 -18.07
C ARG A 222 2.59 7.19 -18.05
N HIS A 223 2.78 7.83 -16.90
CA HIS A 223 2.64 9.27 -16.67
C HIS A 223 3.91 9.74 -15.95
N ASP A 224 4.83 10.41 -16.66
CA ASP A 224 6.15 10.78 -16.14
C ASP A 224 6.95 9.59 -15.57
N ASN A 225 7.11 9.51 -14.25
CA ASN A 225 7.73 8.39 -13.52
C ASN A 225 6.71 7.46 -12.84
N ALA A 226 5.42 7.69 -13.06
CA ALA A 226 4.35 6.84 -12.57
C ALA A 226 3.94 5.79 -13.61
N LEU A 227 3.78 4.56 -13.14
CA LEU A 227 3.13 3.45 -13.81
C LEU A 227 1.68 3.39 -13.32
N VAL A 228 0.73 3.37 -14.24
CA VAL A 228 -0.70 3.25 -13.95
C VAL A 228 -1.19 1.92 -14.51
N ALA A 229 -1.63 1.03 -13.62
CA ALA A 229 -2.31 -0.21 -14.01
C ALA A 229 -3.80 0.07 -14.21
N SER A 230 -4.17 0.36 -15.45
CA SER A 230 -5.55 0.60 -15.86
C SER A 230 -6.24 -0.72 -16.15
N ALA A 231 -7.38 -0.98 -15.52
CA ALA A 231 -8.21 -2.11 -15.89
C ALA A 231 -8.71 -1.96 -17.34
N ILE A 232 -8.83 -3.07 -18.06
CA ILE A 232 -9.43 -3.14 -19.39
C ILE A 232 -10.93 -3.38 -19.19
N ALA A 233 -11.76 -2.43 -19.59
CA ALA A 233 -13.19 -2.42 -19.27
C ALA A 233 -13.90 -3.73 -19.66
N GLU A 234 -13.58 -4.28 -20.83
CA GLU A 234 -14.18 -5.54 -21.33
C GLU A 234 -13.78 -6.77 -20.51
N GLN A 235 -12.65 -6.72 -19.79
CA GLN A 235 -12.11 -7.85 -19.01
C GLN A 235 -12.42 -7.71 -17.51
N MET A 236 -12.93 -6.57 -17.05
CA MET A 236 -13.24 -6.34 -15.64
C MET A 236 -14.21 -7.36 -15.00
N PRO A 237 -15.26 -7.84 -15.69
CA PRO A 237 -16.11 -8.87 -15.12
C PRO A 237 -15.35 -10.16 -14.78
N GLU A 238 -14.34 -10.53 -15.55
CA GLU A 238 -13.49 -11.68 -15.26
C GLU A 238 -12.46 -11.36 -14.17
N THR A 239 -11.86 -10.17 -14.19
CA THR A 239 -10.71 -9.83 -13.33
C THR A 239 -11.10 -9.30 -11.96
N LEU A 240 -12.30 -8.74 -11.83
CA LEU A 240 -12.83 -8.09 -10.62
C LEU A 240 -14.27 -8.50 -10.30
N GLY A 241 -14.87 -9.44 -11.04
CA GLY A 241 -16.25 -9.91 -10.82
C GLY A 241 -16.45 -10.85 -9.62
N SER A 242 -15.46 -11.02 -8.77
CA SER A 242 -15.62 -11.73 -7.50
C SER A 242 -14.60 -11.26 -6.45
N VAL A 243 -14.88 -11.51 -5.18
CA VAL A 243 -13.92 -11.25 -4.08
C VAL A 243 -12.61 -11.99 -4.28
N ALA A 244 -12.65 -13.24 -4.77
CA ALA A 244 -11.46 -14.04 -5.04
C ALA A 244 -10.61 -13.43 -6.17
N ALA A 245 -11.26 -12.90 -7.21
CA ALA A 245 -10.58 -12.24 -8.34
C ALA A 245 -9.95 -10.89 -7.91
N ILE A 246 -10.64 -10.12 -7.07
CA ILE A 246 -10.09 -8.90 -6.43
C ILE A 246 -8.84 -9.24 -5.62
N GLU A 247 -8.88 -10.28 -4.78
CA GLU A 247 -7.71 -10.70 -3.99
C GLU A 247 -6.56 -11.22 -4.85
N ALA A 248 -6.85 -11.91 -5.96
CA ALA A 248 -5.85 -12.32 -6.93
C ALA A 248 -5.19 -11.11 -7.61
N THR A 249 -6.00 -10.12 -8.00
CA THR A 249 -5.52 -8.86 -8.58
C THR A 249 -4.64 -8.11 -7.58
N ARG A 250 -5.04 -7.98 -6.31
CA ARG A 250 -4.22 -7.37 -5.25
C ARG A 250 -2.86 -8.04 -5.14
N ARG A 251 -2.80 -9.38 -5.15
CA ARG A 251 -1.52 -10.12 -5.12
C ARG A 251 -0.64 -9.82 -6.32
N ALA A 252 -1.22 -9.79 -7.52
CA ALA A 252 -0.48 -9.44 -8.75
C ALA A 252 0.05 -8.00 -8.69
N MET A 253 -0.75 -7.06 -8.20
CA MET A 253 -0.37 -5.65 -8.06
C MET A 253 0.69 -5.42 -6.98
N SER A 254 0.67 -6.17 -5.88
CA SER A 254 1.75 -6.13 -4.88
C SER A 254 3.09 -6.57 -5.44
N ALA A 255 3.10 -7.59 -6.32
CA ALA A 255 4.33 -8.01 -6.99
C ALA A 255 4.82 -6.93 -7.97
N LEU A 256 3.92 -6.36 -8.76
CA LEU A 256 4.23 -5.26 -9.68
C LEU A 256 4.73 -4.01 -8.93
N TRP A 257 4.14 -3.69 -7.78
CA TRP A 257 4.53 -2.54 -6.94
C TRP A 257 5.99 -2.62 -6.51
N TRP A 258 6.43 -3.80 -6.06
CA TRP A 258 7.82 -4.01 -5.67
C TRP A 258 8.76 -3.88 -6.88
N GLN A 259 8.38 -4.46 -8.02
CA GLN A 259 9.19 -4.40 -9.24
C GLN A 259 9.29 -2.97 -9.79
N ALA A 260 8.18 -2.23 -9.84
CA ALA A 260 8.14 -0.82 -10.23
C ALA A 260 9.04 0.03 -9.32
N GLY A 261 9.03 -0.24 -8.00
CA GLY A 261 9.92 0.42 -7.06
C GLY A 261 11.40 0.20 -7.34
N ARG A 262 11.81 -1.02 -7.70
CA ARG A 262 13.19 -1.31 -8.13
C ARG A 262 13.57 -0.60 -9.43
N ALA A 263 12.59 -0.34 -10.30
CA ALA A 263 12.76 0.44 -11.53
C ALA A 263 12.70 1.96 -11.30
N GLY A 264 12.54 2.42 -10.05
CA GLY A 264 12.43 3.84 -9.73
C GLY A 264 11.13 4.48 -10.23
N MET A 265 10.06 3.68 -10.38
CA MET A 265 8.74 4.15 -10.82
C MET A 265 7.73 4.09 -9.68
N GLN A 266 6.69 4.93 -9.72
CA GLN A 266 5.50 4.76 -8.87
C GLN A 266 4.52 3.76 -9.49
N LEU A 267 3.65 3.12 -8.70
CA LEU A 267 2.54 2.30 -9.18
C LEU A 267 1.22 2.83 -8.63
N PHE A 268 0.29 3.11 -9.52
CA PHE A 268 -1.09 3.47 -9.20
C PHE A 268 -2.04 2.46 -9.82
N VAL A 269 -3.10 2.09 -9.09
CA VAL A 269 -4.05 1.08 -9.55
C VAL A 269 -5.49 1.57 -9.32
N PRO A 270 -6.01 2.46 -10.19
CA PRO A 270 -7.31 3.12 -9.96
C PRO A 270 -8.47 2.17 -9.67
N ALA A 271 -8.50 1.00 -10.29
CA ALA A 271 -9.52 -0.01 -10.06
C ALA A 271 -9.52 -0.60 -8.63
N LEU A 272 -8.43 -0.44 -7.88
CA LEU A 272 -8.30 -0.85 -6.48
C LEU A 272 -8.43 0.32 -5.50
N GLU A 273 -8.66 1.55 -5.96
CA GLU A 273 -8.80 2.73 -5.11
C GLU A 273 -10.27 3.00 -4.77
N ARG A 274 -10.53 3.89 -3.80
CA ARG A 274 -11.89 4.33 -3.47
C ARG A 274 -12.20 5.60 -4.27
N PRO A 275 -13.16 5.56 -5.22
CA PRO A 275 -14.46 4.91 -5.02
C PRO A 275 -14.68 3.59 -5.79
N ALA A 276 -13.75 3.18 -6.66
CA ALA A 276 -13.93 2.00 -7.51
C ALA A 276 -14.18 0.72 -6.70
N MET A 277 -13.38 0.49 -5.64
CA MET A 277 -13.54 -0.65 -4.75
C MET A 277 -14.88 -0.68 -4.03
N ASP A 278 -15.39 0.47 -3.61
CA ASP A 278 -16.69 0.55 -2.94
C ASP A 278 -17.81 0.16 -3.91
N THR A 279 -17.73 0.63 -5.16
CA THR A 279 -18.65 0.27 -6.24
C THR A 279 -18.60 -1.23 -6.52
N LEU A 280 -17.41 -1.81 -6.63
CA LEU A 280 -17.22 -3.25 -6.84
C LEU A 280 -17.85 -4.07 -5.69
N PHE A 281 -17.59 -3.71 -4.44
CA PHE A 281 -18.17 -4.45 -3.31
C PHE A 281 -19.70 -4.27 -3.20
N LEU A 282 -20.25 -3.13 -3.61
CA LEU A 282 -21.70 -2.94 -3.74
C LEU A 282 -22.28 -3.85 -4.83
N ALA A 283 -21.67 -3.88 -6.02
CA ALA A 283 -22.09 -4.71 -7.14
C ALA A 283 -22.02 -6.22 -6.81
N LEU A 284 -21.01 -6.64 -6.06
CA LEU A 284 -20.83 -8.02 -5.61
C LEU A 284 -21.69 -8.39 -4.38
N GLY A 285 -22.50 -7.45 -3.87
CA GLY A 285 -23.31 -7.67 -2.67
C GLY A 285 -22.49 -7.96 -1.41
N CYS A 286 -21.23 -7.52 -1.39
CA CYS A 286 -20.28 -7.74 -0.29
C CYS A 286 -20.41 -6.68 0.81
N ILE A 287 -20.97 -5.50 0.50
CA ILE A 287 -21.45 -4.55 1.52
C ILE A 287 -22.85 -4.99 1.98
N ARG A 288 -22.93 -6.17 2.60
CA ARG A 288 -24.15 -6.65 3.25
C ARG A 288 -24.27 -6.02 4.64
N SER A 289 -25.21 -5.09 4.77
CA SER A 289 -26.05 -4.87 5.94
C SER A 289 -25.63 -5.58 7.25
N ARG A 290 -24.80 -4.93 8.09
CA ARG A 290 -24.82 -5.12 9.56
C ARG A 290 -25.99 -4.33 10.18
N ARG A 291 -27.19 -4.56 9.66
CA ARG A 291 -28.45 -4.31 10.35
C ARG A 291 -29.23 -5.61 10.37
N ARG A 292 -28.92 -6.42 11.37
CA ARG A 292 -29.86 -7.16 12.23
C ARG A 292 -29.09 -7.69 13.42
#